data_AF-A0A7J0GRY9-F1
#
_entry.id   AF-A0A7J0GRY9-F1
#
_cell.length_a   1.000
_cell.length_b   1.000
_cell.length_c   1.000
_cell.angle_alpha   90.00
_cell.angle_beta   90.00
_cell.angle_gamma   90.00
#
_symmetry.space_group_name_H-M   'P 1'
#
loop_
_entity.id
_entity.type
_entity.pdbx_description
1 polymer ?
#
loop_
_entity_poly.entity_id
_entity_poly.type
_entity_poly.pdbx_seq_one_letter_code
_entity_poly.pdbx_strand_id
1 'polypeptide(L)'
;MDEIYDALSERLVPTAAASSSPNFKHIVGLAGSPGAGKSTVASEIVQRVNKLWFKTSYSFDSQVEPPVVATVLPMDGFHLYRHQLDEMEDPEEAHARRGAPWTFDPERLLKCLKSLRNQGSVYAPSFDHGIGDPVEDDIFVNLQ
;
A
#
# COMPACT_ATOMS: atom_id res chain seq x y z
N MET A 1 -21.96 -8.02 -1.52
CA MET A 1 -20.55 -7.68 -1.22
C MET A 1 -19.79 -7.42 -2.51
N ASP A 2 -19.95 -8.28 -3.51
CA ASP A 2 -19.33 -8.10 -4.83
C ASP A 2 -19.69 -6.77 -5.52
N GLU A 3 -20.95 -6.33 -5.45
CA GLU A 3 -21.36 -5.04 -6.00
C GLU A 3 -20.58 -3.85 -5.40
N ILE A 4 -20.23 -3.91 -4.11
CA ILE A 4 -19.45 -2.86 -3.45
C ILE A 4 -17.99 -2.90 -3.94
N TYR A 5 -17.41 -4.10 -4.03
CA TYR A 5 -16.06 -4.26 -4.55
C TYR A 5 -15.95 -3.82 -6.01
N ASP A 6 -16.93 -4.15 -6.85
CA ASP A 6 -16.98 -3.73 -8.24
C ASP A 6 -17.09 -2.21 -8.35
N ALA A 7 -18.03 -1.59 -7.64
CA ALA A 7 -18.21 -0.14 -7.64
C ALA A 7 -16.97 0.62 -7.15
N LEU A 8 -16.27 0.10 -6.13
CA LEU A 8 -15.01 0.69 -5.66
C LEU A 8 -13.88 0.50 -6.67
N SER A 9 -13.78 -0.68 -7.28
CA SER A 9 -12.75 -0.98 -8.26
C SER A 9 -12.90 -0.11 -9.51
N GLU A 10 -14.12 0.01 -10.05
CA GLU A 10 -14.43 0.85 -11.21
C GLU A 10 -14.05 2.33 -10.98
N ARG A 11 -14.21 2.84 -9.76
CA ARG A 11 -13.79 4.21 -9.41
C ARG A 11 -12.28 4.40 -9.35
N LEU A 12 -11.53 3.32 -9.15
CA LEU A 12 -10.07 3.34 -8.98
C LEU A 12 -9.31 2.96 -10.24
N VAL A 13 -9.98 2.38 -11.24
CA VAL A 13 -9.38 2.17 -12.57
C VAL A 13 -8.92 3.53 -13.10
N PRO A 14 -7.62 3.69 -13.45
CA PRO A 14 -7.13 4.95 -13.98
C PRO A 14 -7.94 5.37 -15.20
N THR A 15 -8.29 6.66 -15.31
CA THR A 15 -8.85 7.17 -16.56
C THR A 15 -7.73 7.35 -17.57
N ALA A 16 -8.04 7.29 -18.87
CA ALA A 16 -7.06 7.53 -19.94
C ALA A 16 -6.32 8.89 -19.80
N ALA A 17 -6.91 9.86 -19.10
CA ALA A 17 -6.29 11.14 -18.79
C ALA A 17 -5.25 11.07 -17.66
N ALA A 18 -5.40 10.15 -16.70
CA ALA A 18 -4.39 9.89 -15.68
C ALA A 18 -3.13 9.22 -16.26
N SER A 19 -3.30 8.45 -17.35
CA SER A 19 -2.21 7.82 -18.10
C SER A 19 -1.27 8.80 -18.81
N SER A 20 -1.68 10.07 -18.98
CA SER A 20 -0.90 11.10 -19.66
C SER A 20 0.29 11.62 -18.84
N SER A 21 0.38 11.27 -17.55
CA SER A 21 1.50 11.63 -16.66
C SER A 21 2.06 10.38 -16.01
N PRO A 22 3.17 9.79 -16.52
CA PRO A 22 3.69 8.50 -16.04
C PRO A 22 4.06 8.51 -14.55
N ASN A 23 4.35 9.69 -13.99
CA ASN A 23 4.69 9.88 -12.59
C ASN A 23 3.48 10.12 -11.67
N PHE A 24 2.27 10.29 -12.20
CA PHE A 24 1.09 10.52 -11.38
C PHE A 24 0.62 9.21 -10.75
N LYS A 25 0.72 9.09 -9.42
CA LYS A 25 0.22 7.95 -8.66
C LYS A 25 -1.00 8.36 -7.85
N HIS A 26 -2.10 7.62 -8.03
CA HIS A 26 -3.30 7.76 -7.22
C HIS A 26 -3.13 6.96 -5.92
N ILE A 27 -3.20 7.64 -4.77
CA ILE A 27 -2.99 7.01 -3.45
C ILE A 27 -4.33 7.00 -2.72
N VAL A 28 -4.75 5.81 -2.26
CA VAL A 28 -6.00 5.60 -1.51
C VAL A 28 -5.65 5.10 -0.11
N GLY A 29 -6.11 5.81 0.92
CA GLY A 29 -6.02 5.35 2.30
C GLY A 29 -7.21 4.49 2.69
N LEU A 30 -6.97 3.31 3.25
CA LEU A 30 -8.00 2.43 3.81
C LEU A 30 -7.81 2.29 5.33
N ALA A 31 -8.74 2.85 6.09
CA ALA A 31 -8.69 2.85 7.56
C ALA A 31 -9.86 2.07 8.18
N GLY A 32 -9.68 1.64 9.43
CA GLY A 32 -10.64 0.82 10.16
C GLY A 32 -9.96 0.06 11.31
N SER A 33 -10.75 -0.44 12.26
CA SER A 33 -10.23 -1.16 13.44
C SER A 33 -9.46 -2.44 13.06
N PRO A 34 -8.57 -2.94 13.94
CA PRO A 34 -7.99 -4.27 13.80
C PRO A 34 -9.08 -5.33 13.60
N GLY A 35 -8.84 -6.31 12.73
CA GLY A 35 -9.81 -7.37 12.42
C GLY A 35 -11.00 -6.96 11.53
N ALA A 36 -11.15 -5.67 11.15
CA ALA A 36 -12.25 -5.21 10.30
C ALA A 36 -12.20 -5.68 8.82
N GLY A 37 -11.21 -6.50 8.44
CA GLY A 37 -11.07 -7.02 7.08
C GLY A 37 -10.42 -6.07 6.07
N LYS A 38 -9.72 -5.02 6.51
CA LYS A 38 -9.06 -4.03 5.63
C LYS A 38 -8.14 -4.67 4.58
N SER A 39 -7.26 -5.58 5.01
CA SER A 39 -6.32 -6.26 4.10
C SER A 39 -7.05 -7.13 3.09
N THR A 40 -8.16 -7.77 3.49
CA THR A 40 -9.03 -8.54 2.59
C THR A 40 -9.66 -7.63 1.53
N VAL A 41 -10.24 -6.51 1.95
CA VAL A 41 -10.85 -5.52 1.04
C VAL A 41 -9.81 -4.93 0.08
N ALA A 42 -8.64 -4.54 0.59
CA ALA A 42 -7.57 -3.96 -0.22
C ALA A 42 -7.06 -4.95 -1.28
N SER A 43 -6.82 -6.20 -0.88
CA SER A 43 -6.38 -7.26 -1.81
C SER A 43 -7.40 -7.52 -2.91
N GLU A 44 -8.68 -7.63 -2.55
CA GLU A 44 -9.76 -7.90 -3.52
C GLU A 44 -9.91 -6.73 -4.51
N ILE A 45 -9.91 -5.49 -4.02
CA ILE A 45 -10.00 -4.30 -4.87
C ILE A 45 -8.79 -4.22 -5.83
N VAL A 46 -7.57 -4.44 -5.35
CA VAL A 46 -6.37 -4.40 -6.21
C VAL A 46 -6.43 -5.47 -7.31
N GLN A 47 -6.85 -6.70 -6.98
CA GLN A 47 -7.04 -7.75 -7.97
C GLN A 47 -8.08 -7.37 -9.04
N ARG A 48 -9.21 -6.79 -8.63
CA ARG A 48 -10.26 -6.34 -9.56
C ARG A 48 -9.82 -5.16 -10.41
N VAL A 49 -9.14 -4.16 -9.85
CA VAL A 49 -8.59 -3.01 -10.60
C VAL A 49 -7.63 -3.49 -11.69
N ASN A 50 -6.67 -4.37 -11.34
CA ASN A 50 -5.72 -4.92 -12.31
C ASN A 50 -6.44 -5.72 -13.42
N LYS A 51 -7.48 -6.50 -13.07
CA LYS A 51 -8.29 -7.24 -14.05
C LYS A 51 -9.12 -6.32 -14.96
N LEU A 52 -9.69 -5.26 -14.42
CA LEU A 52 -10.50 -4.29 -15.19
C LEU A 52 -9.62 -3.47 -16.14
N TRP A 53 -8.47 -3.01 -15.67
CA TRP A 53 -7.49 -2.28 -16.47
C TRP A 53 -7.02 -3.07 -17.70
N PHE A 54 -6.82 -4.38 -17.54
CA PHE A 54 -6.47 -5.24 -18.66
C PHE A 54 -7.56 -5.26 -19.74
N LYS A 55 -8.83 -5.36 -19.36
CA LYS A 55 -9.96 -5.40 -20.31
C LYS A 55 -10.12 -4.13 -21.12
N THR A 56 -9.75 -2.98 -20.56
CA THR A 56 -9.85 -1.68 -21.24
C THR A 56 -8.64 -1.36 -22.11
N SER A 57 -7.52 -2.05 -21.89
CA SER A 57 -6.27 -1.88 -22.65
C SER A 57 -6.29 -2.75 -23.92
N TYR A 58 -7.00 -2.30 -24.96
CA TYR A 58 -7.24 -2.98 -26.25
C TYR A 58 -6.00 -3.36 -27.10
N SER A 59 -4.77 -3.28 -26.58
CA SER A 59 -3.56 -3.29 -27.42
C SER A 59 -2.41 -4.16 -26.90
N PHE A 60 -2.61 -4.99 -25.88
CA PHE A 60 -1.58 -5.96 -25.50
C PHE A 60 -1.66 -7.21 -26.37
N ASP A 61 -0.53 -7.56 -26.98
CA ASP A 61 -0.32 -8.82 -27.66
C ASP A 61 -0.69 -9.96 -26.70
N SER A 62 -1.41 -10.98 -27.16
CA SER A 62 -2.02 -12.01 -26.30
C SER A 62 -0.99 -12.89 -25.56
N GLN A 63 0.30 -12.66 -25.81
CA GLN A 63 1.44 -13.35 -25.20
C GLN A 63 2.13 -12.54 -24.09
N VAL A 64 1.72 -11.29 -23.83
CA VAL A 64 2.33 -10.44 -22.79
C VAL A 64 1.43 -10.43 -21.56
N GLU A 65 1.99 -10.81 -20.40
CA GLU A 65 1.30 -10.62 -19.13
C GLU A 65 1.00 -9.14 -18.90
N PRO A 66 -0.24 -8.76 -18.56
CA PRO A 66 -0.61 -7.37 -18.44
C PRO A 66 0.15 -6.69 -17.29
N PRO A 67 0.51 -5.40 -17.45
CA PRO A 67 1.16 -4.66 -16.39
C PRO A 67 0.23 -4.52 -15.18
N VAL A 68 0.81 -4.69 -13.99
CA VAL A 68 0.15 -4.42 -12.72
C VAL A 68 0.08 -2.91 -12.51
N VAL A 69 -1.13 -2.37 -12.33
CA VAL A 69 -1.38 -0.92 -12.20
C VAL A 69 -1.87 -0.51 -10.81
N ALA A 70 -2.14 -1.48 -9.94
CA ALA A 70 -2.50 -1.25 -8.54
C ALA A 70 -1.75 -2.23 -7.64
N THR A 71 -1.34 -1.76 -6.46
CA THR A 71 -0.69 -2.57 -5.42
C THR A 71 -1.12 -2.12 -4.03
N VAL A 72 -0.98 -2.99 -3.04
CA VAL A 72 -1.25 -2.68 -1.63
C VAL A 72 0.07 -2.33 -0.95
N LEU A 73 0.10 -1.20 -0.25
CA LEU A 73 1.19 -0.82 0.66
C LEU A 73 0.68 -0.90 2.11
N PRO A 74 1.11 -1.90 2.91
CA PRO A 74 0.69 -2.02 4.30
C PRO A 74 1.24 -0.90 5.18
N MET A 75 0.42 -0.39 6.11
CA MET A 75 0.86 0.59 7.11
C MET A 75 1.84 -0.01 8.12
N ASP A 76 1.79 -1.32 8.33
CA ASP A 76 2.55 -1.99 9.39
C ASP A 76 4.07 -1.89 9.18
N GLY A 77 4.55 -1.76 7.94
CA GLY A 77 5.98 -1.53 7.67
C GLY A 77 6.50 -0.18 8.17
N PHE A 78 5.63 0.72 8.61
CA PHE A 78 5.98 2.03 9.15
C PHE A 78 5.88 2.09 10.68
N HIS A 79 5.76 0.95 11.37
CA HIS A 79 5.96 0.93 12.83
C HIS A 79 7.38 1.37 13.16
N LEU A 80 7.54 1.97 14.34
CA LEU A 80 8.86 2.04 14.97
C LEU A 80 9.36 0.61 15.24
N TYR A 81 10.68 0.43 15.16
CA TYR A 81 11.29 -0.85 15.52
C TYR A 81 11.17 -1.08 17.01
N ARG A 82 11.17 -2.35 17.43
CA ARG A 82 11.16 -2.72 18.85
C ARG A 82 12.25 -2.03 19.65
N HIS A 83 13.47 -1.95 19.12
CA HIS A 83 14.57 -1.27 19.80
C HIS A 83 14.31 0.24 20.00
N GLN A 84 13.56 0.89 19.12
CA GLN A 84 13.17 2.30 19.30
C GLN A 84 12.07 2.43 20.36
N LEU A 85 11.17 1.45 20.47
CA LEU A 85 10.19 1.38 21.56
C LEU A 85 10.88 1.14 22.91
N ASP A 86 11.96 0.34 22.94
CA ASP A 86 12.77 0.08 24.13
C ASP A 86 13.45 1.35 24.68
N GLU A 87 13.65 2.37 23.84
CA GLU A 87 14.27 3.65 24.19
C GLU A 87 13.25 4.71 24.66
N MET A 88 11.95 4.40 24.66
CA MET A 88 10.91 5.32 25.13
C MET A 88 10.85 5.43 26.66
N GLU A 89 10.13 6.43 27.17
CA GLU A 89 9.99 6.66 28.62
C GLU A 89 9.34 5.47 29.34
N ASP A 90 8.33 4.84 28.72
CA ASP A 90 7.68 3.62 29.20
C ASP A 90 7.69 2.54 28.10
N PRO A 91 8.75 1.72 28.02
CA PRO A 91 8.85 0.65 27.02
C PRO A 91 7.74 -0.40 27.13
N GLU A 92 7.31 -0.74 28.34
CA GLU A 92 6.28 -1.76 28.55
C GLU A 92 4.95 -1.28 27.95
N GLU A 93 4.56 -0.02 28.19
CA GLU A 93 3.39 0.57 27.56
C GLU A 93 3.55 0.69 26.03
N ALA A 94 4.74 1.07 25.55
CA ALA A 94 5.04 1.18 24.12
C ALA A 94 4.82 -0.14 23.37
N HIS A 95 5.33 -1.25 23.92
CA HIS A 95 5.07 -2.57 23.35
C HIS A 95 3.60 -2.99 23.50
N ALA A 96 2.98 -2.75 24.66
CA ALA A 96 1.58 -3.11 24.90
C ALA A 96 0.59 -2.35 24.00
N ARG A 97 0.92 -1.12 23.61
CA ARG A 97 0.10 -0.26 22.75
C ARG A 97 0.57 -0.23 21.31
N ARG A 98 1.42 -1.15 20.87
CA ARG A 98 1.88 -1.20 19.48
C ARG A 98 0.69 -1.24 18.52
N GLY A 99 0.71 -0.33 17.54
CA GLY A 99 -0.43 0.00 16.69
C GLY A 99 -1.16 1.29 17.08
N ALA A 100 -0.82 1.91 18.21
CA ALA A 100 -1.23 3.29 18.51
C ALA A 100 -0.47 4.28 17.62
N PRO A 101 -1.04 5.47 17.28
CA PRO A 101 -0.43 6.41 16.34
C PRO A 101 1.01 6.82 16.67
N TRP A 102 1.38 6.90 17.95
CA TRP A 102 2.72 7.29 18.40
C TRP A 102 3.75 6.14 18.34
N THR A 103 3.32 4.91 18.02
CA THR A 103 4.21 3.76 17.81
C THR A 103 4.60 3.57 16.33
N PHE A 104 4.24 4.53 15.48
CA PHE A 104 4.62 4.59 14.06
C PHE A 104 5.65 5.69 13.81
N ASP A 105 6.36 5.58 12.69
CA ASP A 105 7.23 6.61 12.14
C ASP A 105 6.50 7.37 11.01
N PRO A 106 5.85 8.51 11.30
CA PRO A 106 5.14 9.29 10.30
C PRO A 106 6.08 9.99 9.30
N GLU A 107 7.31 10.31 9.70
CA GLU A 107 8.29 10.96 8.82
C GLU A 107 8.75 10.01 7.72
N ARG A 108 8.96 8.75 8.08
CA ARG A 108 9.31 7.67 7.16
C ARG A 108 8.20 7.39 6.16
N LEU A 109 6.94 7.32 6.60
CA LEU A 109 5.81 7.22 5.69
C LEU A 109 5.75 8.42 4.74
N LEU A 110 5.88 9.63 5.26
CA LEU A 110 5.85 10.86 4.45
C LEU A 110 6.95 10.86 3.39
N LYS A 111 8.18 10.46 3.77
CA LYS A 111 9.32 10.35 2.85
C LYS A 111 9.03 9.32 1.75
N CYS A 112 8.51 8.14 2.09
CA CYS A 112 8.13 7.11 1.15
C CYS A 112 7.10 7.62 0.12
N LEU A 113 6.00 8.23 0.58
CA LEU A 113 4.94 8.74 -0.30
C LEU A 113 5.42 9.92 -1.17
N LYS A 114 6.30 10.79 -0.64
CA LYS A 114 6.93 11.86 -1.43
C LYS A 114 7.85 11.30 -2.52
N SER A 115 8.67 10.30 -2.20
CA SER A 115 9.52 9.63 -3.19
C SER A 115 8.69 9.00 -4.29
N LEU A 116 7.63 8.25 -3.92
CA LEU A 116 6.71 7.64 -4.89
C LEU A 116 6.08 8.68 -5.82
N ARG A 117 5.61 9.82 -5.26
CA ARG A 117 5.01 10.90 -6.05
C ARG A 117 6.01 11.57 -7.00
N ASN A 118 7.25 11.78 -6.56
CA ASN A 118 8.24 12.55 -7.32
C ASN A 118 9.00 11.70 -8.34
N GLN A 119 9.30 10.45 -8.00
CA GLN A 119 10.15 9.54 -8.78
C GLN A 119 9.34 8.48 -9.53
N GLY A 120 8.05 8.35 -9.23
CA GLY A 120 7.17 7.34 -9.83
C GLY A 120 7.35 5.93 -9.26
N SER A 121 8.41 5.70 -8.48
CA SER A 121 8.69 4.43 -7.81
C SER A 121 9.36 4.62 -6.45
N VAL A 122 9.26 3.61 -5.58
CA VAL A 122 9.92 3.60 -4.26
C VAL A 122 10.06 2.16 -3.76
N TYR A 123 11.13 1.89 -3.02
CA TYR A 123 11.19 0.72 -2.13
C TYR A 123 10.61 1.10 -0.78
N ALA A 124 9.62 0.32 -0.33
CA ALA A 124 8.89 0.56 0.90
C ALA A 124 9.04 -0.64 1.84
N PRO A 125 8.97 -0.41 3.16
CA PRO A 125 9.04 -1.51 4.11
C PRO A 125 7.79 -2.37 4.10
N SER A 126 7.99 -3.65 4.37
CA SER A 126 6.93 -4.55 4.85
C SER A 126 7.04 -4.75 6.36
N PHE A 127 6.26 -5.67 6.91
CA PHE A 127 6.32 -6.04 8.32
C PHE A 127 6.33 -7.56 8.45
N ASP A 128 7.30 -8.09 9.19
CA ASP A 128 7.36 -9.52 9.52
C ASP A 128 6.67 -9.74 10.87
N HIS A 129 5.53 -10.44 10.87
CA HIS A 129 4.79 -10.74 12.11
C HIS A 129 5.45 -11.82 12.99
N GLY A 130 6.35 -12.65 12.44
CA GLY A 130 7.13 -13.62 13.20
C GLY A 130 8.28 -12.97 13.97
N ILE A 131 8.95 -11.99 13.36
CA ILE A 131 9.97 -11.16 14.03
C ILE A 131 9.29 -10.08 14.89
N GLY A 132 8.16 -9.58 14.41
CA GLY A 132 7.46 -8.44 14.96
C GLY A 132 8.21 -7.14 14.69
N ASP A 133 8.79 -6.94 13.51
CA ASP A 133 9.43 -5.68 13.12
C ASP A 133 9.31 -5.40 11.62
N PRO A 134 9.47 -4.13 11.21
CA PRO A 134 9.57 -3.76 9.81
C PRO A 134 10.73 -4.46 9.08
N VAL A 135 10.53 -4.79 7.80
CA VAL A 135 11.57 -5.28 6.89
C VAL A 135 11.82 -4.21 5.83
N GLU A 136 13.06 -3.73 5.74
CA GLU A 136 13.46 -2.67 4.81
C GLU A 136 13.41 -3.12 3.36
N ASP A 137 13.06 -2.18 2.47
CA ASP A 137 13.13 -2.31 1.02
C ASP A 137 12.45 -3.58 0.43
N ASP A 138 11.47 -4.14 1.14
CA ASP A 138 10.85 -5.42 0.80
C ASP A 138 9.75 -5.29 -0.28
N ILE A 139 9.07 -4.13 -0.33
CA ILE A 139 7.99 -3.87 -1.29
C ILE A 139 8.47 -2.85 -2.31
N PHE A 140 8.74 -3.30 -3.53
CA PHE A 140 8.97 -2.38 -4.64
C PHE A 140 7.64 -1.90 -5.24
N VAL A 141 7.39 -0.60 -5.14
CA VAL A 141 6.24 0.04 -5.77
C VAL A 141 6.73 0.76 -7.03
N ASN A 142 6.47 0.18 -8.19
CA ASN A 142 6.65 0.81 -9.48
C ASN A 142 5.47 0.41 -10.38
N LEU A 143 4.53 1.33 -10.54
CA LEU A 143 3.36 1.12 -11.38
C LEU A 143 3.69 1.76 -12.74
N GLN A 144 3.90 0.94 -13.76
CA GLN A 144 4.16 1.40 -15.13
C GLN A 144 2.87 1.79 -15.85
#